data_AF-A0A7S1GPW6-F1
#
_entry.id   AF-A0A7S1GPW6-F1
#
_cell.length_a   1.000
_cell.length_b   1.000
_cell.length_c   1.000
_cell.angle_alpha   90.00
_cell.angle_beta   90.00
_cell.angle_gamma   90.00
#
_symmetry.space_group_name_H-M   'P 1'
#
loop_
_entity.id
_entity.type
_entity.pdbx_description
1 polymer ?
#
loop_
_entity_poly.entity_id
_entity_poly.type
_entity_poly.pdbx_seq_one_letter_code
_entity_poly.pdbx_strand_id
1 'polypeptide(L)'
;LGGGECGERERGVKVEAVLLEWEGFGDVQAERIGQVDYVIGADIIFDPLLVPPLATTVLVFLKRGAVCCFLAATVRNQETLGIFLTEVGRLGMCVEDVERVQ
;
A
#
# COMPACT_ATOMS: atom_id res chain seq x y z
N LEU A 1 -8.26 43.62 -28.46
CA LEU A 1 -9.04 42.36 -28.49
C LEU A 1 -8.01 41.23 -28.47
N GLY A 2 -7.41 40.81 -27.36
CA GLY A 2 -8.00 40.56 -26.05
C GLY A 2 -8.57 39.15 -26.05
N GLY A 3 -7.73 38.15 -25.75
CA GLY A 3 -8.12 36.73 -25.76
C GLY A 3 -6.94 35.83 -25.41
N GLY A 4 -6.29 36.09 -24.26
CA GLY A 4 -5.38 35.14 -23.66
C GLY A 4 -6.22 34.04 -23.00
N GLU A 5 -6.31 32.89 -23.64
CA GLU A 5 -6.81 31.69 -22.97
C GLU A 5 -5.68 31.17 -22.07
N CYS A 6 -5.63 31.74 -20.87
CA CYS A 6 -4.95 31.17 -19.73
C CYS A 6 -5.65 29.84 -19.41
N GLY A 7 -5.24 28.78 -20.09
CA GLY A 7 -5.67 27.42 -19.80
C GLY A 7 -5.10 26.98 -18.46
N GLU A 8 -5.77 27.39 -17.37
CA GLU A 8 -5.64 26.77 -16.08
C GLU A 8 -6.00 25.29 -16.26
N ARG A 9 -4.97 24.44 -16.38
CA ARG A 9 -5.15 23.00 -16.19
C ARG A 9 -5.46 22.82 -14.71
N GLU A 10 -6.74 22.84 -14.36
CA GLU A 10 -7.20 22.30 -13.09
C GLU A 10 -6.72 20.84 -13.04
N ARG A 11 -5.63 20.61 -12.30
CA ARG A 11 -5.15 19.26 -11.98
C ARG A 11 -6.13 18.70 -10.95
N GLY A 12 -7.29 18.26 -11.44
CA GLY A 12 -8.24 17.51 -10.63
C GLY A 12 -7.58 16.25 -10.09
N VAL A 13 -7.88 15.92 -8.84
CA VAL A 13 -7.44 14.66 -8.24
C VAL A 13 -8.34 13.56 -8.79
N LYS A 14 -7.75 12.59 -9.52
CA LYS A 14 -8.48 11.37 -9.90
C LYS A 14 -8.53 10.45 -8.68
N VAL A 15 -9.73 10.09 -8.25
CA VAL A 15 -9.95 9.09 -7.19
C VAL A 15 -10.77 7.95 -7.76
N GLU A 16 -10.35 6.73 -7.48
CA GLU A 16 -11.02 5.51 -7.92
C GLU A 16 -11.11 4.54 -6.74
N ALA A 17 -12.28 3.95 -6.54
CA ALA A 17 -12.50 2.94 -5.51
C ALA A 17 -12.62 1.58 -6.18
N VAL A 18 -11.79 0.63 -5.75
CA VAL A 18 -11.76 -0.73 -6.28
C VAL A 18 -11.81 -1.70 -5.10
N LEU A 19 -12.58 -2.77 -5.23
CA LEU A 19 -12.55 -3.86 -4.27
C LEU A 19 -11.21 -4.59 -4.38
N LEU A 20 -10.48 -4.64 -3.26
CA LEU A 20 -9.19 -5.30 -3.16
C LEU A 20 -9.28 -6.44 -2.14
N GLU A 21 -9.51 -7.66 -2.64
CA GLU A 21 -9.43 -8.87 -1.83
C GLU A 21 -7.96 -9.28 -1.69
N TRP A 22 -7.45 -9.34 -0.46
CA TRP A 22 -6.05 -9.75 -0.22
C TRP A 22 -5.87 -11.26 -0.38
N GLU A 23 -6.91 -12.03 -0.06
CA GLU A 23 -6.92 -13.48 -0.21
C GLU A 23 -6.89 -13.83 -1.70
N GLY A 24 -5.79 -14.44 -2.15
CA GLY A 24 -5.60 -14.77 -3.55
C GLY A 24 -5.19 -13.57 -4.43
N PHE A 25 -4.75 -12.45 -3.84
CA PHE A 25 -4.26 -11.32 -4.61
C PHE A 25 -3.04 -11.68 -5.45
N GLY A 26 -3.09 -11.33 -6.73
CA GLY A 26 -2.04 -11.64 -7.70
C GLY A 26 -1.99 -10.69 -8.89
N ASP A 27 -1.21 -11.07 -9.89
CA ASP A 27 -0.86 -10.18 -11.00
C ASP A 27 -2.06 -9.69 -11.82
N VAL A 28 -3.08 -10.53 -12.01
CA VAL A 28 -4.29 -10.19 -12.79
C VAL A 28 -5.08 -9.04 -12.14
N GLN A 29 -5.24 -9.08 -10.81
CA GLN A 29 -5.93 -8.00 -10.10
C GLN A 29 -5.06 -6.74 -10.03
N ALA A 30 -3.74 -6.89 -9.85
CA ALA A 30 -2.81 -5.77 -9.88
C ALA A 30 -2.74 -5.08 -11.26
N GLU A 31 -2.92 -5.81 -12.37
CA GLU A 31 -3.04 -5.22 -13.71
C GLU A 31 -4.23 -4.31 -13.87
N ARG A 32 -5.36 -4.64 -13.24
CA ARG A 32 -6.57 -3.80 -13.26
C ARG A 32 -6.38 -2.49 -12.51
N ILE A 33 -5.57 -2.50 -11.44
CA ILE A 33 -5.24 -1.31 -10.64
C ILE A 33 -4.21 -0.46 -11.37
N GLY A 34 -3.31 -1.09 -12.11
CA GLY A 34 -2.21 -0.43 -12.82
C GLY A 34 -0.97 -0.27 -11.93
N GLN A 35 0.00 0.49 -12.43
CA GLN A 35 1.22 0.79 -11.70
C GLN A 35 0.94 1.87 -10.65
N VAL A 36 1.47 1.66 -9.44
CA VAL A 36 1.41 2.62 -8.34
C VAL A 36 2.82 2.89 -7.84
N ASP A 37 3.09 4.13 -7.42
CA ASP A 37 4.38 4.49 -6.84
C ASP A 37 4.45 4.17 -5.35
N TYR A 38 3.31 4.25 -4.65
CA TYR A 38 3.21 4.11 -3.21
C TYR A 38 2.01 3.26 -2.82
N VAL A 39 2.20 2.37 -1.84
CA VAL A 39 1.11 1.65 -1.16
C VAL A 39 0.97 2.22 0.23
N ILE A 40 -0.24 2.63 0.62
CA ILE A 40 -0.49 3.21 1.93
C ILE A 40 -1.62 2.43 2.61
N GLY A 41 -1.40 2.02 3.85
CA GLY A 41 -2.39 1.34 4.68
C GLY A 41 -2.36 1.90 6.10
N ALA A 42 -3.52 2.02 6.73
CA ALA A 42 -3.62 2.48 8.11
C ALA A 42 -4.53 1.54 8.91
N ASP A 43 -4.04 1.09 10.06
CA ASP A 43 -4.77 0.21 11.00
C ASP A 43 -5.30 -1.09 10.36
N ILE A 44 -4.50 -1.71 9.48
CA ILE A 44 -4.87 -2.94 8.75
C ILE A 44 -4.17 -4.22 9.26
N ILE A 45 -3.29 -4.11 10.26
CA ILE A 45 -2.56 -5.24 10.86
C ILE A 45 -3.21 -5.59 12.20
N PHE A 46 -4.38 -6.22 12.17
CA PHE A 46 -5.11 -6.60 13.39
C PHE A 46 -5.53 -8.07 13.41
N ASP A 47 -5.85 -8.66 12.25
CA ASP A 47 -6.22 -10.07 12.12
C ASP A 47 -5.01 -10.93 11.67
N PRO A 48 -4.51 -11.87 12.51
CA PRO A 48 -3.41 -12.75 12.15
C PRO A 48 -3.66 -13.59 10.90
N LEU A 49 -4.91 -13.96 10.59
CA LEU A 49 -5.24 -14.77 9.41
C LEU A 49 -5.06 -13.98 8.11
N LEU A 50 -5.20 -12.65 8.19
CA LEU A 50 -5.04 -11.76 7.03
C LEU A 50 -3.60 -11.27 6.85
N VAL A 51 -2.69 -11.55 7.78
CA VAL A 51 -1.29 -11.12 7.69
C VAL A 51 -0.57 -11.73 6.48
N PRO A 52 -0.61 -13.06 6.23
CA PRO A 52 0.02 -13.63 5.04
C PRO A 52 -0.50 -13.10 3.69
N PRO A 53 -1.83 -13.01 3.46
CA PRO A 53 -2.34 -12.43 2.22
C PRO A 53 -2.03 -10.93 2.09
N LEU A 54 -2.04 -10.17 3.19
CA LEU A 54 -1.64 -8.76 3.18
C LEU A 54 -0.16 -8.59 2.77
N ALA A 55 0.75 -9.36 3.38
CA ALA A 55 2.17 -9.31 3.06
C ALA A 55 2.45 -9.69 1.59
N THR A 56 1.74 -10.70 1.08
CA THR A 56 1.80 -11.10 -0.33
C THR A 56 1.30 -9.99 -1.25
N THR A 57 0.19 -9.33 -0.88
CA THR A 57 -0.39 -8.21 -1.63
C THR A 57 0.61 -7.05 -1.76
N VAL A 58 1.24 -6.66 -0.65
CA VAL A 58 2.28 -5.62 -0.64
C VAL A 58 3.45 -6.01 -1.53
N LEU A 59 3.93 -7.26 -1.43
CA LEU A 59 5.03 -7.75 -2.25
C LEU A 59 4.72 -7.67 -3.75
N VAL A 60 3.49 -8.00 -4.17
CA VAL A 60 3.07 -7.90 -5.58
C VAL A 60 3.22 -6.46 -6.07
N PHE A 61 2.76 -5.46 -5.32
CA PHE A 61 2.92 -4.06 -5.71
C PHE A 61 4.40 -3.63 -5.76
N LEU A 62 5.21 -4.02 -4.78
CA LEU A 62 6.65 -3.72 -4.76
C LEU A 62 7.38 -4.33 -5.97
N LYS A 63 7.08 -5.59 -6.31
CA LYS A 63 7.64 -6.25 -7.51
C LYS A 63 7.23 -5.57 -8.82
N ARG A 64 6.09 -4.88 -8.83
CA ARG A 64 5.56 -4.14 -9.98
C ARG A 64 6.02 -2.68 -10.04
N GLY A 65 6.96 -2.29 -9.18
CA GLY A 65 7.63 -0.99 -9.24
C GLY A 65 7.13 0.03 -8.23
N ALA A 66 6.29 -0.35 -7.26
CA ALA A 66 6.05 0.52 -6.12
C ALA A 66 7.36 0.74 -5.35
N VAL A 67 7.65 2.00 -5.04
CA VAL A 67 8.90 2.41 -4.39
C VAL A 67 8.93 1.93 -2.94
N CYS A 68 7.81 2.09 -2.23
CA CYS A 68 7.67 1.66 -0.85
C CYS A 68 6.21 1.48 -0.45
N CYS A 69 6.02 0.82 0.69
CA CYS A 69 4.73 0.69 1.36
C CYS A 69 4.80 1.33 2.74
N PHE A 70 3.87 2.23 3.04
CA PHE A 70 3.73 2.86 4.35
C PHE A 70 2.53 2.26 5.09
N LEU A 71 2.80 1.62 6.23
CA LEU A 71 1.77 1.07 7.10
C LEU A 71 1.76 1.83 8.43
N ALA A 72 0.72 2.62 8.63
CA ALA A 72 0.48 3.32 9.88
C ALA A 72 -0.45 2.49 10.78
N ALA A 73 0.12 1.66 11.66
CA ALA A 73 -0.66 0.82 12.55
C ALA A 73 -0.50 1.24 14.01
N THR A 74 -1.58 1.18 14.79
CA THR A 74 -1.48 1.25 16.24
C THR A 74 -1.09 -0.13 16.77
N VAL A 75 0.00 -0.23 17.54
CA VAL A 75 0.42 -1.52 18.10
C VAL A 75 -0.48 -1.88 19.29
N ARG A 76 -1.68 -2.38 18.99
CA ARG A 76 -2.66 -2.85 19.99
C ARG A 76 -2.40 -4.29 20.39
N ASN A 77 -1.95 -5.10 19.43
CA ASN A 77 -1.53 -6.47 19.65
C ASN A 77 -0.10 -6.66 19.13
N GLN A 78 0.86 -6.81 20.04
CA GLN A 78 2.26 -7.06 19.73
C GLN A 78 2.46 -8.38 18.97
N GLU A 79 1.58 -9.36 19.20
CA GLU A 79 1.62 -10.66 18.52
C GLU A 79 1.34 -10.51 17.02
N THR A 80 0.26 -9.82 16.64
CA THR A 80 -0.11 -9.63 15.23
C THR A 80 0.98 -8.87 14.47
N LEU A 81 1.58 -7.84 15.09
CA LEU A 81 2.71 -7.14 14.51
C LEU A 81 3.92 -8.06 14.33
N GLY A 82 4.24 -8.88 15.33
CA GLY A 82 5.34 -9.85 15.25
C GLY A 82 5.14 -10.88 14.13
N ILE A 83 3.91 -11.37 13.94
CA ILE A 83 3.55 -12.25 12.82
C ILE A 83 3.76 -11.53 11.50
N PHE A 84 3.33 -10.27 11.40
CA PHE A 84 3.52 -9.46 10.19
C PHE A 84 4.99 -9.27 9.86
N LEU A 85 5.81 -8.83 10.82
CA LEU A 85 7.25 -8.63 10.64
C LEU A 85 7.99 -9.92 10.27
N THR A 86 7.58 -11.04 10.84
CA THR A 86 8.13 -12.36 10.48
C THR A 86 7.78 -12.73 9.05
N GLU A 87 6.53 -12.53 8.64
CA GLU A 87 6.04 -12.91 7.33
C GLU A 87 6.65 -12.05 6.21
N VAL A 88 6.75 -10.74 6.42
CA VAL A 88 7.41 -9.85 5.45
C VAL A 88 8.91 -10.14 5.33
N GLY A 89 9.58 -10.46 6.45
CA GLY A 89 10.97 -10.91 6.45
C GLY A 89 11.17 -12.23 5.70
N ARG A 90 10.25 -13.19 5.87
CA ARG A 90 10.24 -14.46 5.12
C ARG A 90 10.10 -14.24 3.61
N LEU A 91 9.34 -13.23 3.20
CA LEU A 91 9.16 -12.83 1.81
C LEU A 91 10.31 -11.98 1.24
N GLY A 92 11.34 -11.69 2.05
CA GLY A 92 12.53 -10.94 1.64
C GLY A 92 12.30 -9.43 1.56
N MET A 93 11.25 -8.91 2.20
CA MET A 93 11.01 -7.47 2.30
C MET A 93 11.79 -6.87 3.47
N CYS A 94 12.30 -5.66 3.28
CA CYS A 94 12.91 -4.87 4.35
C CYS A 94 11.85 -3.98 5.00
N VAL A 95 11.86 -3.92 6.33
CA VAL A 95 10.97 -3.05 7.11
C VAL A 95 11.82 -2.09 7.93
N GLU A 96 11.40 -0.83 7.95
CA GLU A 96 12.00 0.24 8.74
C GLU A 96 10.89 0.91 9.55
N ASP A 97 11.13 1.07 10.86
CA ASP A 97 10.26 1.86 11.73
C ASP A 97 10.56 3.35 11.53
N VAL A 98 9.55 4.11 11.11
CA VAL A 98 9.67 5.56 10.93
C VAL A 98 9.14 6.26 12.18
N GLU A 99 10.04 6.82 12.99
CA GLU A 99 9.66 7.63 14.14
C GLU A 99 9.06 8.96 13.70
N ARG A 100 8.08 9.46 14.46
CA ARG A 100 7.62 10.84 14.30
C ARG A 100 8.73 11.78 14.75
N VAL A 101 9.31 12.51 13.80
CA VAL A 101 10.09 13.71 14.12
C VAL A 101 9.11 14.74 14.70
N GLN A 102 9.28 15.05 15.99
CA GLN A 102 8.52 16.08 16.69
C GLN A 102 9.03 17.48 16.36
#